data_AF-A0A5D2BPE1-F1
#
_entry.id   AF-A0A5D2BPE1-F1
#
_cell.length_a   1.000
_cell.length_b   1.000
_cell.length_c   1.000
_cell.angle_alpha   90.00
_cell.angle_beta   90.00
_cell.angle_gamma   90.00
#
_symmetry.space_group_name_H-M   'P 1'
#
loop_
_entity.id
_entity.type
_entity.pdbx_description
1 polymer ?
#
loop_
_entity_poly.entity_id
_entity_poly.type
_entity_poly.pdbx_seq_one_letter_code
_entity_poly.pdbx_strand_id
1 'polypeptide(L)'
;MSELQYPIHVNLSAAVSGKRGIICQSVLSEFKELVLMCGGANEKHRADQLLKCLLVVRDSPSERLIGLPTTRKLALKNKIVFGTGDYWRAPTLTANMAFVRAVAQTGMSLFTIEHSPRALTGN
;
A
#
# COMPACT_ATOMS: atom_id res chain seq x y z
N MET A 1 13.19 14.82 -0.98
CA MET A 1 12.48 15.77 -1.87
C MET A 1 11.04 15.90 -1.39
N SER A 2 10.46 17.10 -1.38
CA SER A 2 9.08 17.31 -0.89
C SER A 2 8.05 16.90 -1.93
N GLU A 3 6.85 16.51 -1.47
CA GLU A 3 5.73 16.14 -2.37
C GLU A 3 5.25 17.31 -3.24
N LEU A 4 5.40 18.55 -2.76
CA LEU A 4 5.02 19.76 -3.51
C LEU A 4 5.93 20.03 -4.71
N GLN A 5 7.23 19.74 -4.58
CA GLN A 5 8.21 19.99 -5.66
C GLN A 5 8.35 18.78 -6.60
N TYR A 6 8.21 17.56 -6.06
CA TYR A 6 8.44 16.32 -6.78
C TYR A 6 7.34 15.31 -6.44
N PRO A 7 6.13 15.52 -6.99
CA PRO A 7 4.96 14.74 -6.62
C PRO A 7 5.13 13.28 -7.06
N ILE A 8 4.91 12.36 -6.12
CA ILE A 8 5.29 10.95 -6.32
C ILE A 8 4.47 10.26 -7.41
N HIS A 9 3.25 10.75 -7.67
CA HIS A 9 2.37 10.19 -8.69
C HIS A 9 3.00 10.22 -10.09
N VAL A 10 3.89 11.17 -10.39
CA VAL A 10 4.58 11.25 -11.68
C VAL A 10 5.47 10.03 -11.88
N ASN A 11 6.22 9.64 -10.85
CA ASN A 11 7.08 8.45 -10.88
C ASN A 11 6.28 7.15 -10.88
N LEU A 12 5.13 7.14 -10.18
CA LEU A 12 4.27 5.98 -10.10
C LEU A 12 3.40 5.78 -11.34
N SER A 13 3.22 6.81 -12.16
CA SER A 13 2.35 6.78 -13.34
C SER A 13 2.70 5.61 -14.28
N ALA A 14 3.98 5.38 -14.57
CA ALA A 14 4.43 4.27 -15.41
C ALA A 14 4.07 2.90 -14.80
N ALA A 15 4.09 2.80 -13.47
CA ALA A 15 3.77 1.57 -12.76
C ALA A 15 2.26 1.28 -12.72
N VAL A 16 1.40 2.31 -12.76
CA VAL A 16 -0.06 2.17 -12.61
C VAL A 16 -0.85 2.40 -13.90
N SER A 17 -0.26 3.04 -14.91
CA SER A 17 -0.95 3.38 -16.15
C SER A 17 -1.49 2.13 -16.86
N GLY A 18 -2.74 2.20 -17.30
CA GLY A 18 -3.45 1.09 -17.94
C GLY A 18 -3.80 -0.09 -17.02
N LYS A 19 -3.55 0.01 -15.71
CA LYS A 19 -3.82 -1.04 -14.73
C LYS A 19 -4.96 -0.62 -13.80
N ARG A 20 -5.71 -1.61 -13.33
CA ARG A 20 -6.71 -1.43 -12.27
C ARG A 20 -6.07 -1.76 -10.93
N GLY A 21 -6.01 -0.78 -10.03
CA GLY A 21 -5.53 -0.99 -8.67
C GLY A 21 -6.54 -1.73 -7.79
N ILE A 22 -6.04 -2.44 -6.78
CA ILE A 22 -6.84 -3.07 -5.74
C ILE A 22 -6.52 -2.44 -4.38
N ILE A 23 -7.51 -2.42 -3.49
CA ILE A 23 -7.33 -2.02 -2.09
C ILE A 23 -8.09 -2.99 -1.19
N CYS A 24 -7.41 -3.56 -0.20
CA CYS A 24 -8.05 -4.46 0.75
C CYS A 24 -8.76 -3.68 1.86
N GLN A 25 -9.70 -4.32 2.56
CA GLN A 25 -10.56 -3.69 3.56
C GLN A 25 -9.77 -2.98 4.66
N SER A 26 -8.74 -3.64 5.22
CA SER A 26 -7.90 -3.04 6.27
C SER A 26 -7.20 -1.76 5.78
N VAL A 27 -6.63 -1.77 4.56
CA VAL A 27 -5.95 -0.60 4.00
C VAL A 27 -6.93 0.52 3.66
N LEU A 28 -8.13 0.18 3.16
CA LEU A 28 -9.16 1.16 2.88
C LEU A 28 -9.56 1.94 4.14
N SER A 29 -9.75 1.25 5.26
CA SER A 29 -10.09 1.87 6.54
C SER A 29 -8.95 2.76 7.05
N GLU A 30 -7.72 2.23 7.12
CA GLU A 30 -6.55 3.02 7.56
C GLU A 30 -6.31 4.25 6.67
N PHE A 31 -6.47 4.09 5.35
CA PHE A 31 -6.33 5.19 4.39
C PHE A 31 -7.37 6.30 4.63
N LYS A 32 -8.64 5.93 4.80
CA LYS A 32 -9.72 6.89 5.07
C LYS A 32 -9.50 7.63 6.40
N GLU A 33 -9.11 6.92 7.45
CA GLU A 33 -8.80 7.52 8.75
C GLU A 33 -7.64 8.52 8.65
N LEU A 34 -6.55 8.13 7.97
CA LEU A 34 -5.38 8.99 7.79
C LEU A 34 -5.73 10.25 6.99
N VAL A 35 -6.47 10.12 5.89
CA VAL A 35 -6.90 11.27 5.06
C VAL A 35 -7.87 12.16 5.84
N LEU A 36 -8.74 11.59 6.66
CA LEU A 36 -9.66 12.36 7.50
C LEU A 36 -8.89 13.22 8.51
N MET A 37 -7.94 12.61 9.22
CA MET A 37 -7.17 13.24 10.30
C MET A 37 -6.16 14.27 9.79
N CYS A 38 -5.45 13.96 8.70
CA CYS A 38 -4.28 14.73 8.26
C CYS A 38 -4.50 15.48 6.94
N GLY A 39 -5.53 15.12 6.16
CA GLY A 39 -5.73 15.64 4.82
C GLY A 39 -6.43 16.99 4.76
N GLY A 40 -5.89 17.89 3.92
CA GLY A 40 -6.56 19.12 3.51
C GLY A 40 -7.74 18.88 2.56
N ALA A 41 -8.49 19.94 2.23
CA ALA A 41 -9.71 19.82 1.41
C ALA A 41 -9.44 19.19 0.02
N ASN A 42 -8.35 19.61 -0.62
CA ASN A 42 -7.93 19.06 -1.90
C ASN A 42 -7.37 17.64 -1.80
N GLU A 43 -6.65 17.30 -0.73
CA GLU A 43 -6.17 15.92 -0.51
C GLU A 43 -7.33 14.96 -0.30
N LYS A 44 -8.34 15.39 0.47
CA LYS A 44 -9.61 14.67 0.62
C LYS A 44 -10.29 14.47 -0.72
N HIS A 45 -10.40 15.52 -1.53
CA HIS A 45 -10.97 15.42 -2.87
C HIS A 45 -10.20 14.42 -3.76
N ARG A 46 -8.87 14.53 -3.82
CA ARG A 46 -8.03 13.61 -4.63
C ARG A 46 -8.10 12.17 -4.11
N ALA A 47 -8.17 11.97 -2.79
CA ALA A 47 -8.35 10.67 -2.17
C ALA A 47 -9.68 10.03 -2.58
N ASP A 48 -10.77 10.79 -2.60
CA ASP A 48 -12.08 10.29 -3.05
C ASP A 48 -12.05 9.91 -4.54
N GLN A 49 -11.37 10.67 -5.39
CA GLN A 49 -11.20 10.30 -6.80
C GLN A 49 -10.35 9.04 -6.96
N LEU A 50 -9.26 8.90 -6.20
CA LEU A 50 -8.42 7.71 -6.20
C LEU A 50 -9.24 6.46 -5.83
N LEU A 51 -10.03 6.54 -4.76
CA LEU A 51 -10.83 5.41 -4.28
C LEU A 51 -11.86 4.92 -5.32
N LYS A 52 -12.43 5.82 -6.13
CA LYS A 52 -13.35 5.45 -7.22
C LYS A 52 -12.68 4.63 -8.32
N CYS A 53 -11.37 4.76 -8.48
CA CYS A 53 -10.58 4.04 -9.48
C CYS A 53 -10.07 2.67 -9.00
N LEU A 54 -10.26 2.33 -7.71
CA LEU A 54 -9.75 1.10 -7.10
C LEU A 54 -10.86 0.04 -6.97
N LEU A 55 -10.49 -1.22 -7.15
CA LEU A 55 -11.34 -2.35 -6.74
C LEU A 55 -11.13 -2.62 -5.26
N VAL A 56 -12.20 -2.50 -4.46
CA VAL A 56 -12.18 -2.91 -3.06
C VAL A 56 -12.30 -4.43 -2.98
N VAL A 57 -11.34 -5.08 -2.33
CA VAL A 57 -11.31 -6.54 -2.11
C VAL A 57 -11.36 -6.85 -0.61
N ARG A 58 -11.77 -8.06 -0.26
CA ARG A 58 -11.69 -8.54 1.12
C ARG A 58 -10.22 -8.72 1.52
N ASP A 59 -9.96 -8.67 2.82
CA ASP A 59 -8.67 -9.12 3.35
C ASP A 59 -8.57 -10.64 3.12
N SER A 60 -7.76 -11.04 2.14
CA SER A 60 -7.63 -12.43 1.69
C SER A 60 -6.15 -12.76 1.55
N PRO A 61 -5.40 -12.81 2.66
CA PRO A 61 -3.98 -13.00 2.58
C PRO A 61 -3.59 -14.43 2.20
N SER A 62 -2.58 -14.56 1.35
CA SER A 62 -2.01 -15.85 0.93
C SER A 62 -1.61 -16.69 2.14
N GLU A 63 -1.85 -18.01 2.06
CA GLU A 63 -1.45 -18.96 3.12
C GLU A 63 0.04 -18.90 3.41
N ARG A 64 0.88 -18.79 2.36
CA ARG A 64 2.33 -18.70 2.51
C ARG A 64 2.74 -17.55 3.43
N LEU A 65 2.17 -16.35 3.22
CA LEU A 65 2.53 -15.20 4.03
C LEU A 65 1.92 -15.26 5.44
N ILE A 66 0.69 -15.77 5.58
CA ILE A 66 0.06 -15.95 6.89
C ILE A 66 0.77 -17.00 7.74
N GLY A 67 1.32 -18.04 7.12
CA GLY A 67 2.07 -19.10 7.79
C GLY A 67 3.39 -18.64 8.42
N LEU A 68 3.93 -17.48 8.03
CA LEU A 68 5.16 -16.94 8.66
C LEU A 68 4.92 -16.59 10.14
N PRO A 69 5.92 -16.74 11.02
CA PRO A 69 5.78 -16.31 12.41
C PRO A 69 5.45 -14.83 12.54
N THR A 70 4.49 -14.50 13.41
CA THR A 70 4.22 -13.09 13.76
C THR A 70 5.30 -12.59 14.69
N THR A 71 6.01 -11.55 14.27
CA THR A 71 7.08 -10.90 15.06
C THR A 71 6.93 -9.39 14.99
N ARG A 72 7.76 -8.64 15.72
CA ARG A 72 7.81 -7.17 15.60
C ARG A 72 8.12 -6.72 14.16
N LYS A 73 8.94 -7.47 13.42
CA LYS A 73 9.29 -7.16 12.01
C LYS A 73 8.25 -7.70 11.03
N LEU A 74 7.58 -8.81 11.37
CA LEU A 74 6.52 -9.47 10.59
C LEU A 74 5.14 -9.29 11.24
N ALA A 75 4.75 -8.03 11.48
CA ALA A 75 3.50 -7.70 12.15
C ALA A 75 2.28 -8.20 11.34
N LEU A 76 1.26 -8.71 12.04
CA LEU A 76 0.07 -9.31 11.44
C LEU A 76 -0.62 -8.38 10.42
N LYS A 77 -0.75 -7.09 10.73
CA LYS A 77 -1.36 -6.12 9.80
C LYS A 77 -0.66 -6.08 8.44
N ASN A 78 0.68 -6.09 8.44
CA ASN A 78 1.44 -6.07 7.18
C ASN A 78 1.34 -7.43 6.46
N LYS A 79 1.25 -8.54 7.19
CA LYS A 79 0.97 -9.86 6.59
C LYS A 79 -0.40 -9.88 5.90
N ILE A 80 -1.42 -9.21 6.44
CA ILE A 80 -2.73 -9.09 5.79
C ILE A 80 -2.61 -8.30 4.48
N VAL A 81 -1.96 -7.12 4.51
CA VAL A 81 -1.83 -6.24 3.33
C VAL A 81 -1.03 -6.91 2.22
N PHE A 82 0.22 -7.27 2.50
CA PHE A 82 1.11 -7.87 1.51
C PHE A 82 0.63 -9.26 1.07
N GLY A 83 -0.02 -9.99 1.96
CA GLY A 83 -0.55 -11.32 1.66
C GLY A 83 -1.75 -11.23 0.74
N THR A 84 -2.57 -10.18 0.86
CA THR A 84 -3.70 -9.97 -0.03
C THR A 84 -3.19 -9.61 -1.43
N GLY A 85 -2.19 -8.72 -1.52
CA GLY A 85 -1.52 -8.46 -2.81
C GLY A 85 -0.96 -9.74 -3.44
N ASP A 86 -0.31 -10.57 -2.61
CA ASP A 86 0.22 -11.86 -3.05
C ASP A 86 -0.85 -12.84 -3.57
N TYR A 87 -1.96 -12.99 -2.83
CA TYR A 87 -3.09 -13.85 -3.23
C TYR A 87 -3.64 -13.44 -4.60
N TRP A 88 -3.81 -12.14 -4.83
CA TRP A 88 -4.28 -11.59 -6.09
C TRP A 88 -3.21 -11.58 -7.20
N ARG A 89 -1.98 -12.03 -6.91
CA ARG A 89 -0.81 -11.95 -7.80
C ARG A 89 -0.56 -10.52 -8.30
N ALA A 90 -0.88 -9.54 -7.46
CA ALA A 90 -0.75 -8.12 -7.75
C ALA A 90 0.47 -7.55 -7.00
N PRO A 91 1.35 -6.78 -7.68
CA PRO A 91 2.45 -6.13 -7.00
C PRO A 91 1.92 -5.15 -5.95
N THR A 92 2.45 -5.24 -4.72
CA THR A 92 2.11 -4.30 -3.64
C THR A 92 2.97 -3.05 -3.77
N LEU A 93 2.34 -1.90 -4.02
CA LEU A 93 3.00 -0.60 -3.99
C LEU A 93 3.29 -0.21 -2.53
N THR A 94 4.54 0.06 -2.16
CA THR A 94 4.89 0.29 -0.75
C THR A 94 6.14 1.15 -0.53
N ALA A 95 6.14 1.87 0.59
CA ALA A 95 7.34 2.47 1.21
C ALA A 95 7.87 1.65 2.41
N ASN A 96 7.21 0.55 2.79
CA ASN A 96 7.59 -0.28 3.93
C ASN A 96 8.57 -1.39 3.54
N MET A 97 9.75 -1.01 3.07
CA MET A 97 10.77 -1.98 2.67
C MET A 97 11.36 -2.75 3.85
N ALA A 98 11.17 -2.28 5.09
CA ALA A 98 11.54 -3.04 6.28
C ALA A 98 10.76 -4.36 6.39
N PHE A 99 9.46 -4.33 6.12
CA PHE A 99 8.64 -5.55 6.08
C PHE A 99 9.05 -6.47 4.93
N VAL A 100 9.25 -5.91 3.73
CA VAL A 100 9.68 -6.70 2.54
C VAL A 100 11.00 -7.43 2.81
N ARG A 101 11.99 -6.74 3.40
CA ARG A 101 13.27 -7.36 3.78
C ARG A 101 13.11 -8.42 4.88
N ALA A 102 12.23 -8.18 5.86
CA ALA A 102 11.96 -9.18 6.90
C ALA A 102 11.33 -10.46 6.32
N VAL A 103 10.46 -10.34 5.31
CA VAL A 103 9.93 -11.50 4.59
C VAL A 103 11.02 -12.21 3.79
N ALA A 104 11.89 -11.47 3.10
CA ALA A 104 13.04 -12.04 2.37
C ALA A 104 13.96 -12.89 3.26
N GLN A 105 14.16 -12.49 4.51
CA GLN A 105 14.94 -13.25 5.50
C GLN A 105 14.34 -14.62 5.87
N THR A 106 13.07 -14.86 5.53
CA THR A 106 12.42 -16.18 5.70
C THR A 106 12.60 -17.11 4.49
N GLY A 107 13.35 -16.69 3.47
CA GLY A 107 13.48 -17.41 2.20
C GLY A 107 12.32 -17.15 1.22
N MET A 108 11.43 -16.22 1.57
CA MET A 108 10.23 -15.88 0.78
C MET A 108 10.39 -14.55 0.05
N SER A 109 9.97 -14.45 -1.21
CA SER A 109 9.88 -13.17 -1.93
C SER A 109 8.43 -12.70 -2.09
N LEU A 110 8.24 -11.38 -2.15
CA LEU A 110 6.97 -10.72 -2.44
C LEU A 110 7.15 -9.88 -3.70
N PHE A 111 6.09 -9.79 -4.51
CA PHE A 111 6.09 -8.88 -5.64
C PHE A 111 5.70 -7.47 -5.16
N THR A 112 6.65 -6.54 -5.23
CA THR A 112 6.46 -5.18 -4.69
C THR A 112 6.99 -4.12 -5.65
N ILE A 113 6.33 -2.96 -5.65
CA ILE A 113 6.83 -1.74 -6.29
C ILE A 113 7.22 -0.80 -5.16
N GLU A 114 8.52 -0.53 -5.02
CA GLU A 114 9.02 0.37 -4.00
C GLU A 114 8.76 1.82 -4.41
N HIS A 115 8.38 2.64 -3.43
CA HIS A 115 8.37 4.08 -3.57
C HIS A 115 8.88 4.74 -2.29
N SER A 116 9.47 5.92 -2.42
CA SER A 116 9.90 6.69 -1.25
C SER A 116 8.67 7.17 -0.44
N PRO A 117 8.73 7.21 0.91
CA PRO A 117 7.64 7.73 1.72
C PRO A 117 7.36 9.20 1.42
N ARG A 118 6.08 9.59 1.56
CA ARG A 118 5.57 10.94 1.33
C ARG A 118 4.57 11.32 2.40
N ALA A 119 4.64 12.57 2.83
CA ALA A 119 3.70 13.12 3.78
C ALA A 119 2.53 13.76 3.03
N LEU A 120 1.36 13.77 3.65
CA LEU A 120 0.30 14.70 3.30
C LEU A 120 0.78 16.14 3.57
N THR A 121 0.36 17.05 2.71
CA THR A 121 0.83 18.44 2.66
C THR A 121 -0.26 19.45 3.01
N GLY A 122 -1.52 19.01 3.15
CA GLY A 122 -2.67 19.87 3.45
C GLY A 122 -3.24 20.64 2.26
N ASN A 123 -2.69 20.47 1.04
CA ASN A 123 -3.09 21.17 -0.20
C ASN A 123 -3.60 20.24 -1.29
#